data_AF-A0A9N7NG68-F1
#
_entry.id   AF-A0A9N7NG68-F1
#
_cell.length_a   1.000
_cell.length_b   1.000
_cell.length_c   1.000
_cell.angle_alpha   90.00
_cell.angle_beta   90.00
_cell.angle_gamma   90.00
#
_symmetry.space_group_name_H-M   'P 1'
#
loop_
_entity.id
_entity.type
_entity.pdbx_description
1 polymer ?
#
loop_
_entity_poly.entity_id
_entity_poly.type
_entity_poly.pdbx_seq_one_letter_code
_entity_poly.pdbx_strand_id
1 'polypeptide(L)'
;MYKSRLQELCQGWRLALPKYETIEDGPSHMPRFTAAVTVHGQVFETLLPSKSTKEAQETAAQIAFEYFSTPLSRPTPSHAKSQFPLTPLEQHKRMAGKKICKSRLQELCQGWRLALPKYKTLGDGPSHMPRFTAAVTVHGQVFETLPSKSTKEAQETVAQITFEYFSTLPSRPTLSHGNLYVLSF
;
A
#
# COMPACT_ATOMS: atom_id res chain seq x y z
N MET A 1 -14.24 19.71 -19.20
CA MET A 1 -13.05 20.52 -18.86
C MET A 1 -12.53 20.12 -17.48
N TYR A 2 -12.13 18.87 -17.29
CA TYR A 2 -11.55 18.37 -16.04
C TYR A 2 -10.05 18.65 -15.95
N LYS A 3 -9.35 18.72 -17.09
CA LYS A 3 -7.94 19.11 -17.15
C LYS A 3 -7.66 20.47 -16.51
N SER A 4 -8.46 21.49 -16.86
CA SER A 4 -8.33 22.83 -16.30
C SER A 4 -8.63 22.86 -14.80
N ARG A 5 -9.73 22.20 -14.38
CA ARG A 5 -10.10 22.10 -12.96
C ARG A 5 -9.03 21.41 -12.12
N LEU A 6 -8.44 20.34 -12.64
CA LEU A 6 -7.35 19.63 -11.97
C LEU A 6 -6.10 20.51 -11.88
N GLN A 7 -5.79 21.26 -12.93
CA GLN A 7 -4.68 22.20 -12.93
C GLN A 7 -4.87 23.34 -11.93
N GLU A 8 -6.04 23.97 -11.88
CA GLU A 8 -6.39 25.01 -10.90
C GLU A 8 -6.30 24.47 -9.47
N LEU A 9 -6.78 23.24 -9.23
CA LEU A 9 -6.67 22.57 -7.93
C LEU A 9 -5.20 22.35 -7.54
N CYS A 10 -4.37 21.85 -8.46
CA CYS A 10 -2.94 21.67 -8.23
C CYS A 10 -2.25 23.00 -7.90
N GLN A 11 -2.58 24.07 -8.62
CA GLN A 11 -2.02 25.41 -8.38
C GLN A 11 -2.44 25.95 -7.01
N GLY A 12 -3.72 25.85 -6.64
CA GLY A 12 -4.22 26.27 -5.34
C GLY A 12 -3.56 25.53 -4.18
N TRP A 13 -3.18 24.27 -4.39
CA TRP A 13 -2.55 23.42 -3.38
C TRP A 13 -1.02 23.40 -3.45
N ARG A 14 -0.40 24.21 -4.31
CA ARG A 14 1.06 24.25 -4.56
C ARG A 14 1.64 22.88 -4.95
N LEU A 15 0.86 22.08 -5.65
CA LEU A 15 1.30 20.80 -6.21
C LEU A 15 2.01 21.02 -7.54
N ALA A 16 2.84 20.05 -7.92
CA ALA A 16 3.40 20.00 -9.27
C ALA A 16 2.29 19.90 -10.32
N LEU A 17 2.54 20.42 -11.52
CA LEU A 17 1.58 20.37 -12.62
C LEU A 17 1.22 18.92 -12.97
N PRO A 18 -0.05 18.64 -13.30
CA PRO A 18 -0.49 17.29 -13.67
C PRO A 18 0.23 16.83 -14.95
N LYS A 19 0.87 15.65 -14.89
CA LYS A 19 1.51 15.03 -16.06
C LYS A 19 0.56 14.01 -16.68
N TYR A 20 0.29 14.11 -17.97
CA TYR A 20 -0.58 13.18 -18.69
C TYR A 20 0.25 12.22 -19.53
N GLU A 21 -0.10 10.95 -19.48
CA GLU A 21 0.46 9.89 -20.30
C GLU A 21 -0.72 9.16 -20.98
N THR A 22 -0.59 8.89 -22.27
CA THR A 22 -1.60 8.16 -23.04
C THR A 22 -0.96 6.91 -23.59
N ILE A 23 -1.65 5.79 -23.46
CA ILE A 23 -1.26 4.52 -24.06
C ILE A 23 -2.31 4.20 -25.12
N GLU A 24 -1.85 3.96 -26.34
CA GLU A 24 -2.66 3.45 -27.44
C GLU A 24 -2.45 1.94 -27.53
N ASP A 25 -3.55 1.21 -27.51
CA ASP A 25 -3.59 -0.25 -27.59
C ASP A 25 -4.63 -0.68 -28.63
N GLY A 26 -4.47 -1.88 -29.20
CA GLY A 26 -5.44 -2.47 -30.13
C GLY A 26 -5.10 -2.34 -31.61
N PRO A 27 -5.88 -3.02 -32.48
CA PRO A 27 -5.60 -3.10 -33.90
C PRO A 27 -5.91 -1.78 -34.62
N SER A 28 -5.26 -1.52 -35.75
CA SER A 28 -5.40 -0.27 -36.53
C SER A 28 -6.85 0.08 -36.92
N HIS A 29 -7.76 -0.90 -36.95
CA HIS A 29 -9.19 -0.70 -37.25
C HIS A 29 -10.07 -0.51 -35.99
N MET A 30 -9.53 -0.70 -34.80
CA MET A 30 -10.23 -0.54 -33.51
C MET A 30 -9.27 -0.08 -32.40
N PRO A 31 -8.68 1.13 -32.52
CA PRO A 31 -7.76 1.65 -31.53
C PRO A 31 -8.48 1.92 -30.19
N ARG A 32 -7.79 1.61 -29.11
CA ARG A 32 -8.21 1.78 -27.72
C ARG A 32 -7.20 2.68 -27.04
N PHE A 33 -7.69 3.71 -26.37
CA PHE A 33 -6.85 4.69 -25.70
C PHE A 33 -7.10 4.62 -24.21
N THR A 34 -6.05 4.35 -23.45
CA THR A 34 -6.04 4.55 -22.01
C THR A 34 -5.19 5.77 -21.69
N ALA A 35 -5.52 6.46 -20.61
CA ALA A 35 -4.74 7.58 -20.15
C ALA A 35 -4.46 7.48 -18.65
N ALA A 36 -3.28 7.91 -18.27
CA ALA A 36 -2.83 8.06 -16.91
C ALA A 36 -2.51 9.53 -16.64
N VAL A 37 -2.86 10.02 -15.46
CA VAL A 37 -2.45 11.35 -14.98
C VAL A 37 -1.72 11.22 -13.67
N THR A 38 -0.53 11.83 -13.58
CA THR A 38 0.27 11.87 -12.37
C THR A 38 0.12 13.23 -11.69
N VAL A 39 -0.32 13.22 -10.43
CA VAL A 39 -0.49 14.41 -9.60
C VAL A 39 0.10 14.14 -8.22
N HIS A 40 1.08 14.95 -7.79
CA HIS A 40 1.74 14.83 -6.50
C HIS A 40 2.32 13.43 -6.20
N GLY A 41 2.86 12.76 -7.24
CA GLY A 41 3.43 11.41 -7.11
C GLY A 41 2.39 10.28 -7.09
N GLN A 42 1.10 10.59 -7.20
CA GLN A 42 0.04 9.60 -7.39
C GLN A 42 -0.36 9.52 -8.87
N VAL A 43 -0.54 8.30 -9.38
CA VAL A 43 -0.91 8.03 -10.77
C VAL A 43 -2.35 7.55 -10.82
N PHE A 44 -3.18 8.19 -11.64
CA PHE A 44 -4.58 7.84 -11.85
C PHE A 44 -4.78 7.41 -13.30
N GLU A 45 -5.07 6.13 -13.50
CA GLU A 45 -5.29 5.52 -14.81
C GLU A 45 -6.79 5.31 -15.08
N THR A 46 -7.19 5.45 -16.35
CA THR A 46 -8.54 5.10 -16.80
C THR A 46 -8.77 3.60 -16.75
N LEU A 47 -9.79 3.16 -16.01
CA LEU A 47 -10.18 1.75 -15.91
C LEU A 47 -10.72 1.16 -17.21
N LEU A 48 -11.31 1.99 -18.06
CA LEU A 48 -11.90 1.58 -19.33
C LEU A 48 -11.15 2.24 -20.49
N PRO A 49 -10.71 1.47 -21.51
CA PRO A 49 -10.16 2.05 -22.73
C PRO A 49 -11.25 2.79 -23.51
N SER A 50 -10.96 4.04 -23.88
CA SER A 50 -11.84 4.87 -24.70
C SER A 50 -11.50 4.78 -26.18
N LYS A 51 -12.44 5.18 -27.04
CA LYS A 51 -12.24 5.26 -28.50
C LYS A 51 -11.47 6.52 -28.93
N SER A 52 -11.14 7.40 -27.99
CA SER A 52 -10.44 8.66 -28.26
C SER A 52 -9.50 9.02 -27.11
N THR A 53 -8.27 9.44 -27.47
CA THR A 53 -7.27 10.00 -26.53
C THR A 53 -7.84 11.13 -25.68
N LYS A 54 -8.67 12.00 -26.27
CA LYS A 54 -9.23 13.15 -25.56
C LYS A 54 -10.14 12.70 -24.44
N GLU A 55 -10.95 11.68 -24.71
CA GLU A 55 -11.90 11.12 -23.75
C GLU A 55 -11.17 10.39 -22.63
N ALA A 56 -10.18 9.56 -22.97
CA ALA A 56 -9.33 8.89 -21.99
C ALA A 56 -8.65 9.90 -21.04
N GLN A 57 -8.02 10.94 -21.59
CA GLN A 57 -7.34 11.95 -20.77
C GLN A 57 -8.30 12.77 -19.90
N GLU A 58 -9.53 13.01 -20.37
CA GLU A 58 -10.55 13.72 -19.62
C GLU A 58 -11.06 12.85 -18.45
N THR A 59 -11.28 11.56 -18.68
CA THR A 59 -11.65 10.59 -17.64
C THR A 59 -10.54 10.45 -16.59
N ALA A 60 -9.27 10.36 -17.00
CA ALA A 60 -8.13 10.35 -16.08
C ALA A 60 -8.11 11.62 -15.20
N ALA A 61 -8.32 12.79 -15.80
CA ALA A 61 -8.39 14.05 -15.08
C ALA A 61 -9.57 14.11 -14.09
N GLN A 62 -10.72 13.55 -14.47
CA GLN A 62 -11.90 13.48 -13.60
C GLN A 62 -11.64 12.61 -12.37
N ILE A 63 -11.06 11.42 -12.54
CA ILE A 63 -10.70 10.51 -11.44
C ILE A 63 -9.76 11.21 -10.45
N ALA A 64 -8.70 11.85 -10.97
CA ALA A 64 -7.76 12.60 -10.14
C ALA A 64 -8.45 13.77 -9.42
N PHE A 65 -9.27 14.55 -10.12
CA PHE A 65 -9.99 15.68 -9.53
C PHE A 65 -10.94 15.24 -8.41
N GLU A 66 -11.71 14.18 -8.64
CA GLU A 66 -12.64 13.63 -7.65
C GLU A 66 -11.90 13.11 -6.42
N TYR A 67 -10.79 12.39 -6.64
CA TYR A 67 -9.90 11.95 -5.56
C TYR A 67 -9.47 13.13 -4.68
N PHE A 68 -8.89 14.18 -5.25
CA PHE A 68 -8.44 15.35 -4.47
C PHE A 68 -9.60 16.20 -3.94
N SER A 69 -10.75 16.25 -4.62
CA SER A 69 -11.92 16.99 -4.15
C SER A 69 -12.52 16.37 -2.88
N THR A 70 -12.35 15.06 -2.67
CA THR A 70 -12.80 14.43 -1.42
C THR A 70 -12.03 14.97 -0.20
N PRO A 71 -12.72 15.40 0.87
CA PRO A 71 -12.08 16.07 2.02
C PRO A 71 -11.12 15.17 2.82
N LEU A 72 -11.18 13.85 2.63
CA LEU A 72 -10.26 12.87 3.22
C LEU A 72 -8.90 12.80 2.48
N SER A 73 -8.84 13.30 1.25
CA SER A 73 -7.67 13.20 0.36
C SER A 73 -6.93 14.52 0.21
N ARG A 74 -7.29 15.54 1.00
CA ARG A 74 -6.46 16.74 1.14
C ARG A 74 -5.06 16.26 1.54
N PRO A 75 -4.01 16.51 0.72
CA PRO A 75 -2.65 16.26 1.14
C PRO A 75 -2.45 17.18 2.33
N THR A 76 -2.46 16.61 3.52
CA THR A 76 -1.94 17.30 4.69
C THR A 76 -0.55 17.78 4.30
N PRO A 77 -0.13 19.00 4.68
CA PRO A 77 1.26 19.43 4.55
C PRO A 77 2.10 18.63 5.55
N SER A 78 2.25 17.33 5.32
CA SER A 78 3.24 16.46 5.92
C SER A 78 4.32 16.24 4.87
N HIS A 79 4.87 17.35 4.38
CA HIS A 79 6.09 17.35 3.59
C HIS A 79 7.00 18.43 4.16
N ALA A 80 7.90 18.03 5.05
CA ALA A 80 9.25 18.59 5.17
C ALA A 80 9.96 17.89 6.33
N LYS A 81 10.99 17.11 6.00
CA LYS A 81 12.29 17.14 6.68
C LYS A 81 12.25 17.71 8.12
N SER A 82 11.90 16.90 9.12
CA SER A 82 12.40 17.16 10.49
C SER A 82 13.75 16.48 10.62
N GLN A 83 14.74 17.09 9.98
CA GLN A 83 16.13 17.03 10.37
C GLN A 83 16.21 17.63 11.78
N PHE A 84 16.41 16.81 12.82
CA PHE A 84 17.05 17.13 14.12
C PHE A 84 17.15 15.82 14.96
N PRO A 85 18.16 15.65 15.81
CA PRO A 85 19.38 14.97 15.37
C PRO A 85 19.70 13.71 16.19
N LEU A 86 20.60 12.90 15.63
CA LEU A 86 21.36 11.80 16.25
C LEU A 86 20.56 10.51 16.54
N THR A 87 20.86 9.46 15.77
CA THR A 87 21.95 8.53 16.15
C THR A 87 22.52 7.87 14.90
N PRO A 88 23.85 7.88 14.71
CA PRO A 88 24.51 7.17 13.62
C PRO A 88 24.50 5.67 13.91
N LEU A 89 23.59 4.92 13.31
CA LEU A 89 23.79 3.49 13.12
C LEU A 89 23.20 3.06 11.76
N GLU A 90 24.02 3.16 10.72
CA GLU A 90 24.28 2.06 9.77
C GLU A 90 23.03 1.44 9.10
N GLN A 91 22.51 1.94 7.97
CA GLN A 91 23.21 2.18 6.72
C GLN A 91 23.99 0.99 6.13
N HIS A 92 23.48 -0.24 6.20
CA HIS A 92 24.07 -1.35 5.41
C HIS A 92 23.06 -2.25 4.66
N LYS A 93 22.87 -1.89 3.38
CA LYS A 93 22.77 -2.75 2.17
C LYS A 93 21.74 -3.92 2.10
N ARG A 94 21.04 -3.90 0.95
CA ARG A 94 20.65 -5.06 0.10
C ARG A 94 19.58 -6.02 0.64
N MET A 95 18.36 -5.93 0.09
CA MET A 95 17.94 -6.79 -1.03
C MET A 95 16.44 -6.61 -1.36
N ALA A 96 16.16 -6.49 -2.65
CA ALA A 96 14.92 -6.09 -3.29
C ALA A 96 13.74 -7.09 -3.26
N GLY A 97 13.57 -7.89 -2.20
CA GLY A 97 12.42 -8.81 -2.08
C GLY A 97 11.50 -8.56 -0.89
N LYS A 98 11.90 -7.70 0.05
CA LYS A 98 11.36 -7.66 1.42
C LYS A 98 10.15 -6.73 1.63
N LYS A 99 9.68 -6.04 0.59
CA LYS A 99 8.66 -4.99 0.70
C LYS A 99 7.26 -5.40 0.25
N ILE A 100 7.07 -6.53 -0.43
CA ILE A 100 5.75 -6.92 -0.95
C ILE A 100 4.79 -7.31 0.19
N CYS A 101 5.19 -8.19 1.12
CA CYS A 101 4.25 -8.72 2.11
C CYS A 101 3.91 -7.75 3.25
N LYS A 102 4.87 -6.90 3.68
CA LYS A 102 4.63 -5.85 4.69
C LYS A 102 3.75 -4.73 4.13
N SER A 103 3.93 -4.37 2.86
CA SER A 103 3.08 -3.38 2.17
C SER A 103 1.66 -3.91 2.03
N ARG A 104 1.47 -5.15 1.55
CA ARG A 104 0.13 -5.73 1.35
C ARG A 104 -0.67 -5.84 2.64
N LEU A 105 -0.07 -6.29 3.75
CA LEU A 105 -0.76 -6.33 5.04
C LEU A 105 -1.08 -4.92 5.57
N GLN A 106 -0.16 -3.98 5.38
CA GLN A 106 -0.36 -2.58 5.77
C GLN A 106 -1.47 -1.90 4.96
N GLU A 107 -1.50 -2.10 3.64
CA GLU A 107 -2.54 -1.60 2.74
C GLU A 107 -3.92 -2.16 3.10
N LEU A 108 -3.99 -3.46 3.42
CA LEU A 108 -5.24 -4.10 3.86
C LEU A 108 -5.72 -3.51 5.19
N CYS A 109 -4.81 -3.35 6.17
CA CYS A 109 -5.14 -2.71 7.44
C CYS A 109 -5.63 -1.27 7.26
N GLN A 110 -4.97 -0.49 6.40
CA GLN A 110 -5.36 0.89 6.11
C GLN A 110 -6.73 0.97 5.41
N GLY A 111 -6.97 0.13 4.41
CA GLY A 111 -8.25 0.04 3.72
C GLY A 111 -9.40 -0.34 4.66
N TRP A 112 -9.11 -1.16 5.67
CA TRP A 112 -10.08 -1.61 6.67
C TRP A 112 -10.15 -0.69 7.90
N ARG A 113 -9.45 0.45 7.88
CA ARG A 113 -9.29 1.40 9.01
C ARG A 113 -8.86 0.73 10.33
N LEU A 114 -7.98 -0.26 10.22
CA LEU A 114 -7.36 -0.97 11.33
C LEU A 114 -6.05 -0.28 11.73
N ALA A 115 -5.65 -0.48 12.99
CA ALA A 115 -4.33 -0.03 13.45
C ALA A 115 -3.21 -0.74 12.68
N LEU A 116 -2.09 -0.05 12.49
CA LEU A 116 -0.93 -0.59 11.76
C LEU A 116 -0.46 -1.93 12.38
N PRO A 117 -0.16 -2.94 11.55
CA PRO A 117 0.27 -4.24 12.02
C PRO A 117 1.57 -4.15 12.82
N LYS A 118 1.59 -4.69 14.05
CA LYS A 118 2.80 -4.72 14.89
C LYS A 118 3.45 -6.09 14.80
N TYR A 119 4.65 -6.16 14.24
CA TYR A 119 5.44 -7.39 14.17
C TYR A 119 6.34 -7.53 15.39
N LYS A 120 6.32 -8.69 16.03
CA LYS A 120 7.19 -9.07 17.14
C LYS A 120 7.84 -10.40 16.81
N THR A 121 9.16 -10.48 16.87
CA THR A 121 9.90 -11.72 16.63
C THR A 121 10.50 -12.21 17.94
N LEU A 122 10.26 -13.47 18.26
CA LEU A 122 10.81 -14.18 19.41
C LEU A 122 11.83 -15.18 18.86
N GLY A 123 13.10 -14.98 19.22
CA GLY A 123 14.14 -16.00 19.01
C GLY A 123 14.23 -16.81 20.29
N ASP A 124 13.99 -18.12 20.20
CA ASP A 124 14.07 -19.06 21.30
C ASP A 124 14.85 -20.31 20.89
N GLY A 125 15.48 -21.00 21.83
CA GLY A 125 16.16 -22.28 21.58
C GLY A 125 17.69 -22.25 21.73
N PRO A 126 18.33 -23.44 21.69
CA PRO A 126 19.74 -23.60 21.99
C PRO A 126 20.63 -22.88 20.97
N SER A 127 21.83 -22.42 21.38
CA SER A 127 22.78 -21.75 20.47
C SER A 127 23.17 -22.58 19.24
N HIS A 128 23.00 -23.91 19.29
CA HIS A 128 23.24 -24.84 18.17
C HIS A 128 22.02 -25.09 17.28
N MET A 129 20.82 -24.66 17.70
CA MET A 129 19.56 -24.83 16.97
C MET A 129 18.58 -23.69 17.30
N PRO A 130 18.87 -22.45 16.84
CA PRO A 130 18.00 -21.31 17.11
C PRO A 130 16.66 -21.48 16.38
N ARG A 131 15.57 -21.26 17.09
CA ARG A 131 14.20 -21.24 16.56
C ARG A 131 13.69 -19.80 16.62
N PHE A 132 12.99 -19.37 15.58
CA PHE A 132 12.46 -18.03 15.47
C PHE A 132 10.96 -18.11 15.21
N THR A 133 10.16 -17.61 16.14
CA THR A 133 8.74 -17.37 15.95
C THR A 133 8.50 -15.90 15.64
N ALA A 134 7.51 -15.61 14.79
CA ALA A 134 7.07 -14.25 14.53
C ALA A 134 5.58 -14.13 14.83
N ALA A 135 5.25 -13.13 15.63
CA ALA A 135 3.88 -12.72 15.90
C ALA A 135 3.59 -11.40 15.18
N VAL A 136 2.38 -11.25 14.63
CA VAL A 136 1.87 -9.97 14.14
C VAL A 136 0.55 -9.67 14.83
N THR A 137 0.41 -8.44 15.33
CA THR A 137 -0.83 -7.96 15.93
C THR A 137 -1.57 -7.09 14.93
N VAL A 138 -2.77 -7.50 14.52
CA VAL A 138 -3.67 -6.75 13.65
C VAL A 138 -5.02 -6.59 14.34
N HIS A 139 -5.43 -5.34 14.59
CA HIS A 139 -6.73 -5.02 15.18
C HIS A 139 -7.05 -5.76 16.51
N GLY A 140 -6.03 -5.94 17.36
CA GLY A 140 -6.16 -6.64 18.64
C GLY A 140 -6.10 -8.17 18.56
N GLN A 141 -6.05 -8.75 17.35
CA GLN A 141 -5.75 -10.15 17.14
C GLN A 141 -4.25 -10.34 16.96
N VAL A 142 -3.70 -11.36 17.62
CA VAL A 142 -2.29 -11.73 17.51
C VAL A 142 -2.22 -13.04 16.74
N PHE A 143 -1.49 -13.02 15.62
CA PHE A 143 -1.21 -14.18 14.80
C PHE A 143 0.24 -14.55 15.00
N GLU A 144 0.52 -15.78 15.42
CA GLU A 144 1.87 -16.27 15.67
C GLU A 144 2.20 -17.41 14.70
N THR A 145 3.43 -17.41 14.17
CA THR A 145 3.94 -18.49 13.34
C THR A 145 4.67 -19.55 14.15
N LEU A 146 4.69 -20.75 13.59
CA LEU A 146 5.53 -21.83 14.07
C LEU A 146 7.02 -21.45 14.08
N PRO A 147 7.79 -22.01 15.02
CA PRO A 147 9.23 -21.78 15.12
C PRO A 147 9.94 -22.19 13.84
N SER A 148 10.52 -21.19 13.16
CA SER A 148 11.27 -21.34 11.91
C SER A 148 12.77 -21.25 12.16
N LYS A 149 13.57 -21.76 11.22
CA LYS A 149 15.05 -21.68 11.26
C LYS A 149 15.60 -20.26 11.02
N SER A 150 14.76 -19.28 10.68
CA SER A 150 15.18 -17.90 10.45
C SER A 150 14.10 -16.88 10.81
N THR A 151 14.51 -15.75 11.38
CA THR A 151 13.65 -14.57 11.64
C THR A 151 12.97 -14.05 10.36
N LYS A 152 13.66 -14.16 9.21
CA LYS A 152 13.11 -13.70 7.93
C LYS A 152 11.93 -14.56 7.49
N GLU A 153 12.11 -15.87 7.58
CA GLU A 153 11.10 -16.87 7.22
C GLU A 153 9.88 -16.71 8.14
N ALA A 154 10.10 -16.65 9.45
CA ALA A 154 9.04 -16.43 10.42
C ALA A 154 8.21 -15.16 10.13
N GLN A 155 8.86 -14.04 9.81
CA GLN A 155 8.18 -12.77 9.46
C GLN A 155 7.43 -12.82 8.13
N GLU A 156 7.93 -13.58 7.16
CA GLU A 156 7.30 -13.70 5.84
C GLU A 156 6.05 -14.59 5.94
N THR A 157 6.18 -15.74 6.60
CA THR A 157 5.08 -16.66 6.86
C THR A 157 3.97 -15.99 7.68
N VAL A 158 4.31 -15.21 8.72
CA VAL A 158 3.29 -14.56 9.54
C VAL A 158 2.54 -13.50 8.73
N ALA A 159 3.24 -12.76 7.86
CA ALA A 159 2.63 -11.76 7.01
C ALA A 159 1.71 -12.38 5.94
N GLN A 160 2.12 -13.49 5.33
CA GLN A 160 1.31 -14.21 4.34
C GLN A 160 0.05 -14.79 4.96
N ILE A 161 0.18 -15.55 6.05
CA ILE A 161 -0.97 -16.15 6.75
C ILE A 161 -1.95 -15.08 7.18
N THR A 162 -1.46 -13.98 7.77
CA THR A 162 -2.34 -12.90 8.20
C THR A 162 -3.00 -12.24 7.00
N PHE A 163 -2.27 -11.97 5.91
CA PHE A 163 -2.88 -11.39 4.72
C PHE A 163 -3.96 -12.29 4.11
N GLU A 164 -3.70 -13.59 3.97
CA GLU A 164 -4.63 -14.57 3.42
C GLU A 164 -5.88 -14.72 4.30
N TYR A 165 -5.70 -14.78 5.62
CA TYR A 165 -6.79 -14.77 6.58
C TYR A 165 -7.69 -13.53 6.39
N PHE A 166 -7.09 -12.35 6.28
CA PHE A 166 -7.87 -11.12 6.09
C PHE A 166 -8.48 -11.02 4.68
N SER A 167 -7.83 -11.58 3.65
CA SER A 167 -8.31 -11.58 2.28
C SER A 167 -9.47 -12.57 2.04
N THR A 168 -9.61 -13.59 2.87
CA THR A 168 -10.70 -14.58 2.80
C THR A 168 -11.96 -14.13 3.55
N LEU A 169 -11.87 -13.09 4.37
CA LEU A 169 -13.02 -12.57 5.11
C LEU A 169 -13.94 -11.73 4.21
N PRO A 170 -15.26 -12.06 4.14
CA PRO A 170 -16.22 -11.32 3.32
C PRO A 170 -16.59 -9.94 3.92
N SER A 171 -16.13 -9.63 5.13
CA SER A 171 -16.46 -8.41 5.87
C SER A 171 -15.40 -8.10 6.92
N ARG A 172 -15.31 -6.83 7.36
CA ARG A 172 -14.38 -6.39 8.41
C ARG A 172 -14.53 -7.26 9.67
N PRO A 173 -13.44 -7.79 10.26
CA PRO A 173 -13.50 -8.64 11.43
C PRO A 173 -14.07 -7.82 12.57
N THR A 174 -15.19 -8.29 13.09
CA THR A 174 -15.77 -7.74 14.30
C THR A 174 -14.84 -8.08 15.46
N LEU A 175 -14.66 -7.13 16.38
CA LEU A 175 -13.86 -7.28 17.59
C LEU A 175 -14.48 -8.38 18.47
N SER A 176 -14.11 -9.64 18.23
CA SER A 176 -14.30 -10.71 19.20
C SER A 176 -13.06 -10.77 20.08
N HIS A 177 -13.29 -10.71 21.39
CA HIS A 177 -12.27 -10.61 22.43
C HIS A 177 -11.08 -11.57 22.19
N GLY A 178 -9.88 -11.00 22.03
CA GLY A 178 -8.59 -11.54 22.47
C GLY A 178 -8.29 -13.02 22.22
N ASN A 179 -8.58 -13.57 21.04
CA ASN A 179 -8.11 -14.91 20.69
C ASN A 179 -6.70 -14.84 20.08
N LEU A 180 -5.74 -15.47 20.76
CA LEU A 180 -4.43 -15.81 20.20
C LEU A 180 -4.62 -17.02 19.29
N TYR A 181 -4.54 -16.81 17.98
CA TYR A 181 -4.60 -17.91 17.01
C TYR A 181 -3.19 -18.42 16.77
N VAL A 182 -2.85 -19.55 17.41
CA VAL A 182 -1.65 -20.33 17.09
C VAL A 182 -2.06 -21.29 15.96
N LEU A 183 -1.77 -20.91 14.72
CA LEU A 183 -2.09 -21.76 13.56
C LEU A 183 -1.01 -22.84 13.45
N SER A 184 -1.36 -24.05 13.86
CA SER A 184 -0.55 -25.26 13.66
C SER A 184 -0.85 -25.81 12.26
N PHE A 185 0.11 -25.69 11.34
CA PHE A 185 0.13 -26.45 10.09
C PHE A 185 1.10 -27.62 10.24
#